data_AF-A0A229RM08-F1
#
_entry.id   AF-A0A229RM08-F1
#
_cell.length_a   1.000
_cell.length_b   1.000
_cell.length_c   1.000
_cell.angle_alpha   90.00
_cell.angle_beta   90.00
_cell.angle_gamma   90.00
#
_symmetry.space_group_name_H-M   'P 1'
#
loop_
_entity.id
_entity.type
_entity.pdbx_description
1 polymer ?
#
loop_
_entity_poly.entity_id
_entity_poly.type
_entity_poly.pdbx_seq_one_letter_code
_entity_poly.pdbx_strand_id
1 'polypeptide(L)'
;MKNLRWGLLAAGTIAAEFAAGVEESKHGVLEAVAARSGDRAAEFANRFEIPKCYGSYEDLLADPDVDAVYISTPHPMHGEWAIRAAEAGKHVLCEKPLTVSVSEAEKVIEAARVNDVFLMEAFMYRLHPQIRRLAELISCGAIGEVRAVDVAFSYNFAVPRLTDPALGGGGIFDVGCYCTSLARLVSQAATGQAVVEPEEVLGMARLDANGVDEFASGLLRLPGGIIAQLSCGFQLTQDDHIRVYGSQGQLYVPKPAWIHEMRKPKTSRIVLTPEGGEPEVIEVEATQGLFSREADHVATHLADRQAPELTWAETLANLRTLERWRAAVAR
;
A
#
# COMPACT_ATOMS: atom_id res chain seq x y z
N MET A 1 14.92 18.81 -14.34
CA MET A 1 14.31 19.04 -13.01
C MET A 1 15.36 18.69 -11.97
N LYS A 2 15.37 19.35 -10.80
CA LYS A 2 16.23 18.94 -9.68
C LYS A 2 15.67 17.63 -9.11
N ASN A 3 16.54 16.67 -8.77
CA ASN A 3 16.09 15.42 -8.14
C ASN A 3 15.49 15.72 -6.76
N LEU A 4 14.44 14.99 -6.40
CA LEU A 4 13.78 15.02 -5.10
C LEU A 4 14.68 14.35 -4.06
N ARG A 5 15.08 15.08 -3.01
CA ARG A 5 15.96 14.57 -1.96
C ARG A 5 15.15 13.91 -0.86
N TRP A 6 15.32 12.59 -0.71
CA TRP A 6 14.57 11.75 0.22
C TRP A 6 15.25 11.64 1.58
N GLY A 7 14.47 11.85 2.63
CA GLY A 7 14.77 11.49 4.01
C GLY A 7 14.03 10.22 4.42
N LEU A 8 14.71 9.24 5.00
CA LEU A 8 14.08 7.99 5.46
C LEU A 8 13.86 8.03 6.97
N LEU A 9 12.60 7.97 7.40
CA LEU A 9 12.24 7.81 8.81
C LEU A 9 12.13 6.31 9.11
N ALA A 10 13.10 5.82 9.88
CA ALA A 10 13.42 4.44 10.20
C ALA A 10 14.36 3.73 9.21
N ALA A 11 15.15 2.80 9.76
CA ALA A 11 16.16 1.99 9.07
C ALA A 11 15.78 0.50 9.18
N GLY A 12 14.59 0.16 8.68
CA GLY A 12 14.02 -1.20 8.69
C GLY A 12 14.14 -1.91 7.34
N THR A 13 13.58 -3.12 7.26
CA THR A 13 13.59 -3.92 6.02
C THR A 13 12.89 -3.20 4.87
N ILE A 14 11.71 -2.60 5.11
CA ILE A 14 10.98 -1.90 4.04
C ILE A 14 11.69 -0.61 3.61
N ALA A 15 12.31 0.13 4.55
CA ALA A 15 13.19 1.25 4.22
C ALA A 15 14.34 0.83 3.30
N ALA A 16 14.91 -0.35 3.51
CA ALA A 16 15.95 -0.91 2.63
C ALA A 16 15.43 -1.25 1.23
N GLU A 17 14.18 -1.71 1.10
CA GLU A 17 13.55 -1.91 -0.22
C GLU A 17 13.32 -0.57 -0.93
N PHE A 18 12.83 0.44 -0.21
CA PHE A 18 12.61 1.77 -0.75
C PHE A 18 13.94 2.43 -1.17
N ALA A 19 14.97 2.36 -0.32
CA ALA A 19 16.30 2.87 -0.63
C ALA A 19 16.89 2.27 -1.91
N ALA A 20 16.83 0.94 -2.06
CA ALA A 20 17.24 0.27 -3.29
C ALA A 20 16.40 0.69 -4.51
N GLY A 21 15.10 0.98 -4.32
CA GLY A 21 14.25 1.52 -5.38
C GLY A 21 14.64 2.94 -5.81
N VAL A 22 15.02 3.79 -4.84
CA VAL A 22 15.47 5.17 -5.12
C VAL A 22 16.80 5.18 -5.89
N GLU A 23 17.69 4.20 -5.69
CA GLU A 23 18.91 4.06 -6.52
C GLU A 23 18.59 3.88 -8.02
N GLU A 24 17.44 3.28 -8.35
CA GLU A 24 16.96 3.09 -9.72
C GLU A 24 16.02 4.22 -10.19
N SER A 25 15.66 5.17 -9.32
CA SER A 25 14.72 6.25 -9.60
C SER A 25 15.31 7.27 -10.59
N LYS A 26 14.45 7.82 -11.46
CA LYS A 26 14.85 8.87 -12.42
C LYS A 26 14.78 10.26 -11.80
N HIS A 27 14.02 10.40 -10.72
CA HIS A 27 13.65 11.71 -10.16
C HIS A 27 13.97 11.85 -8.67
N GLY A 28 14.40 10.80 -7.98
CA GLY A 28 14.73 10.79 -6.55
C GLY A 28 16.21 10.51 -6.28
N VAL A 29 16.71 11.01 -5.15
CA VAL A 29 18.02 10.66 -4.58
C VAL A 29 17.89 10.51 -3.06
N LEU A 30 18.69 9.62 -2.46
CA LEU A 30 18.76 9.49 -1.01
C LEU A 30 19.64 10.60 -0.42
N GLU A 31 19.13 11.32 0.58
CA GLU A 31 19.82 12.44 1.22
C GLU A 31 20.11 12.14 2.70
N ALA A 32 19.11 11.64 3.42
CA ALA A 32 19.20 11.44 4.86
C ALA A 32 18.48 10.17 5.32
N VAL A 33 18.95 9.58 6.42
CA VAL A 33 18.23 8.53 7.15
C VAL A 33 18.26 8.82 8.64
N ALA A 34 17.14 8.57 9.32
CA ALA A 34 17.04 8.67 10.76
C ALA A 34 16.58 7.35 11.36
N ALA A 35 17.12 7.02 12.53
CA ALA A 35 16.63 5.92 13.35
C ALA A 35 16.75 6.30 14.82
N ARG A 36 15.93 5.68 15.68
CA ARG A 36 15.99 5.85 17.15
C ARG A 36 17.32 5.43 17.79
N SER A 37 18.20 4.78 17.02
CA SER A 37 19.55 4.38 17.40
C SER A 37 20.50 4.96 16.37
N GLY A 38 21.43 5.80 16.83
CA GLY A 38 22.45 6.41 15.96
C GLY A 38 23.28 5.37 15.21
N ASP A 39 23.65 4.27 15.87
CA ASP A 39 24.40 3.17 15.26
C ASP A 39 23.64 2.53 14.09
N ARG A 40 22.33 2.30 14.26
CA ARG A 40 21.49 1.76 13.18
C ARG A 40 21.34 2.73 12.01
N ALA A 41 21.22 4.03 12.30
CA ALA A 41 21.17 5.05 11.25
C ALA A 41 22.49 5.10 10.46
N ALA A 42 23.63 5.05 11.16
CA ALA A 42 24.96 5.06 10.56
C ALA A 42 25.22 3.78 9.73
N GLU A 43 24.85 2.61 10.24
CA GLU A 43 24.97 1.34 9.49
C GLU A 43 24.14 1.38 8.20
N PHE A 44 22.89 1.85 8.28
CA PHE A 44 22.01 1.97 7.12
C PHE A 44 22.54 2.99 6.10
N ALA A 45 23.01 4.15 6.58
CA ALA A 45 23.59 5.17 5.71
C ALA A 45 24.83 4.66 4.98
N ASN A 46 25.72 3.95 5.68
CA ASN A 46 26.89 3.34 5.05
C ASN A 46 26.51 2.30 4.00
N ARG A 47 25.45 1.49 4.26
CA ARG A 47 25.01 0.44 3.33
C ARG A 47 24.47 0.97 2.01
N PHE A 48 23.76 2.11 2.04
CA PHE A 48 23.09 2.72 0.89
C PHE A 48 23.75 4.03 0.44
N GLU A 49 24.97 4.31 0.91
CA GLU A 49 25.75 5.51 0.59
C GLU A 49 24.98 6.83 0.83
N ILE A 50 24.14 6.87 1.88
CA ILE A 50 23.32 8.03 2.21
C ILE A 50 24.21 9.10 2.89
N PRO A 51 24.24 10.34 2.38
CA PRO A 51 25.16 11.38 2.86
C PRO A 51 25.04 11.73 4.35
N LYS A 52 23.82 11.68 4.90
CA LYS A 52 23.53 12.10 6.27
C LYS A 52 22.78 11.04 7.05
N CYS A 53 23.12 10.93 8.34
CA CYS A 53 22.38 10.08 9.26
C CYS A 53 22.10 10.82 10.58
N TYR A 54 20.95 10.54 11.18
CA TYR A 54 20.46 11.20 12.38
C TYR A 54 20.01 10.20 13.44
N GLY A 55 20.27 10.54 14.71
CA GLY A 55 19.84 9.75 15.86
C GLY A 55 18.41 10.03 16.33
N SER A 56 17.75 11.02 15.73
CA SER A 56 16.35 11.36 15.98
C SER A 56 15.64 11.66 14.66
N TYR A 57 14.32 11.48 14.63
CA TYR A 57 13.52 11.82 13.46
C TYR A 57 13.36 13.35 13.33
N GLU A 58 13.30 14.07 14.45
CA GLU A 58 13.27 15.53 14.49
C GLU A 58 14.46 16.19 13.81
N ASP A 59 15.68 15.68 14.05
CA ASP A 59 16.88 16.24 13.43
C ASP A 59 16.85 16.11 11.90
N LEU A 60 16.31 14.99 11.38
CA LEU A 60 16.12 14.81 9.94
C LEU A 60 15.04 15.74 9.39
N LEU A 61 13.92 15.90 10.11
CA LEU A 61 12.87 16.83 9.69
C LEU A 61 13.34 18.29 9.69
N ALA A 62 14.32 18.64 10.53
CA ALA A 62 14.95 19.96 10.54
C ALA A 62 15.98 20.17 9.42
N ASP A 63 16.41 19.13 8.69
CA ASP A 63 17.42 19.25 7.63
C ASP A 63 16.84 20.01 6.41
N PRO A 64 17.39 21.20 6.04
CA PRO A 64 16.93 21.96 4.88
C PRO A 64 17.22 21.26 3.54
N ASP A 65 18.05 20.21 3.54
CA ASP A 65 18.34 19.46 2.33
C ASP A 65 17.38 18.30 2.05
N VAL A 66 16.50 17.95 3.00
CA VAL A 66 15.45 16.96 2.77
C VAL A 66 14.23 17.65 2.18
N ASP A 67 13.77 17.20 1.00
CA ASP A 67 12.59 17.74 0.32
C ASP A 67 11.33 16.91 0.65
N ALA A 68 11.48 15.58 0.71
CA ALA A 68 10.41 14.63 0.99
C ALA A 68 10.88 13.56 1.98
N VAL A 69 9.96 12.99 2.74
CA VAL A 69 10.24 11.88 3.66
C VAL A 69 9.47 10.63 3.29
N TYR A 70 10.14 9.49 3.43
CA TYR A 70 9.53 8.16 3.44
C TYR A 70 9.42 7.67 4.88
N ILE A 71 8.19 7.51 5.37
CA ILE A 71 7.90 7.11 6.76
C ILE A 71 7.62 5.62 6.79
N SER A 72 8.51 4.86 7.43
CA SER A 72 8.44 3.40 7.56
C SER A 72 8.55 2.93 9.01
N THR A 73 8.11 3.78 9.93
CA THR A 73 8.04 3.46 11.37
C THR A 73 6.99 2.36 11.61
N PRO A 74 6.90 1.78 12.82
CA PRO A 74 5.75 0.93 13.16
C PRO A 74 4.41 1.67 12.99
N HIS A 75 3.33 0.93 12.69
CA HIS A 75 2.02 1.50 12.31
C HIS A 75 1.51 2.63 13.24
N PRO A 76 1.54 2.51 14.59
CA PRO A 76 0.99 3.53 15.47
C PRO A 76 1.78 4.85 15.48
N MET A 77 2.98 4.83 14.91
CA MET A 77 3.85 6.01 14.84
C MET A 77 3.67 6.78 13.52
N HIS A 78 3.00 6.20 12.52
CA HIS A 78 2.83 6.83 11.21
C HIS A 78 2.18 8.21 11.31
N GLY A 79 1.06 8.31 12.03
CA GLY A 79 0.29 9.55 12.11
C GLY A 79 1.07 10.69 12.75
N GLU A 80 1.72 10.43 13.89
CA GLU A 80 2.59 11.40 14.56
C GLU A 80 3.67 11.92 13.61
N TRP A 81 4.43 11.03 12.98
CA TRP A 81 5.55 11.45 12.14
C TRP A 81 5.12 12.06 10.81
N ALA A 82 3.99 11.65 10.25
CA ALA A 82 3.43 12.27 9.05
C ALA A 82 2.96 13.70 9.33
N ILE A 83 2.31 13.94 10.47
CA ILE A 83 1.92 15.29 10.91
C ILE A 83 3.17 16.16 11.12
N ARG A 84 4.16 15.68 11.90
CA ARG A 84 5.38 16.45 12.19
C ARG A 84 6.20 16.72 10.93
N ALA A 85 6.22 15.78 9.98
CA ALA A 85 6.87 15.99 8.68
C ALA A 85 6.16 17.08 7.85
N ALA A 86 4.83 17.06 7.80
CA ALA A 86 4.06 18.09 7.13
C ALA A 86 4.25 19.46 7.77
N GLU A 87 4.24 19.56 9.10
CA GLU A 87 4.52 20.79 9.86
C GLU A 87 5.94 21.32 9.62
N ALA A 88 6.91 20.43 9.36
CA ALA A 88 8.26 20.79 8.94
C ALA A 88 8.37 21.16 7.44
N GLY A 89 7.25 21.19 6.71
CA GLY A 89 7.20 21.53 5.29
C GLY A 89 7.74 20.43 4.37
N LYS A 90 7.85 19.18 4.85
CA LYS A 90 8.32 18.03 4.06
C LYS A 90 7.16 17.38 3.33
N HIS A 91 7.36 17.01 2.08
CA HIS A 91 6.44 16.12 1.38
C HIS A 91 6.47 14.72 2.01
N VAL A 92 5.35 14.02 2.05
CA VAL A 92 5.20 12.78 2.81
C VAL A 92 4.76 11.63 1.92
N LEU A 93 5.58 10.58 1.90
CA LEU A 93 5.19 9.23 1.49
C LEU A 93 5.19 8.36 2.75
N CYS A 94 4.04 7.87 3.18
CA CYS A 94 3.92 7.13 4.44
C CYS A 94 3.49 5.69 4.18
N GLU A 95 4.16 4.74 4.82
CA GLU A 95 3.82 3.31 4.72
C GLU A 95 2.37 3.01 5.07
N LYS A 96 1.88 1.92 4.47
CA LYS A 96 0.51 1.45 4.67
C LYS A 96 0.40 0.56 5.92
N PRO A 97 -0.75 0.57 6.61
CA PRO A 97 -1.83 1.55 6.44
C PRO A 97 -1.36 2.94 6.91
N LEU A 98 -1.87 4.01 6.30
CA LEU A 98 -1.45 5.39 6.62
C LEU A 98 -1.49 5.66 8.12
N THR A 99 -2.50 5.15 8.81
CA THR A 99 -2.67 5.19 10.27
C THR A 99 -3.42 3.94 10.73
N VAL A 100 -3.57 3.76 12.05
CA VAL A 100 -4.38 2.67 12.63
C VAL A 100 -5.84 3.09 12.91
N SER A 101 -6.19 4.35 12.63
CA SER A 101 -7.57 4.83 12.70
C SER A 101 -7.88 5.92 11.68
N VAL A 102 -9.14 5.98 11.22
CA VAL A 102 -9.62 6.98 10.25
C VAL A 102 -9.46 8.40 10.83
N SER A 103 -9.80 8.58 12.11
CA SER A 103 -9.69 9.87 12.78
C SER A 103 -8.26 10.42 12.85
N GLU A 104 -7.26 9.53 12.89
CA GLU A 104 -5.86 9.91 12.84
C GLU A 104 -5.43 10.27 11.41
N ALA A 105 -5.88 9.50 10.41
CA ALA A 105 -5.60 9.80 9.00
C ALA A 105 -6.20 11.16 8.58
N GLU A 106 -7.38 11.51 9.08
CA GLU A 106 -7.98 12.84 8.86
C GLU A 106 -7.08 13.97 9.37
N LYS A 107 -6.42 13.78 10.53
CA LYS A 107 -5.46 14.76 11.07
C LYS A 107 -4.19 14.85 10.22
N VAL A 108 -3.69 13.72 9.72
CA VAL A 108 -2.53 13.68 8.81
C VAL A 108 -2.84 14.43 7.52
N ILE A 109 -4.01 14.16 6.91
CA ILE A 109 -4.47 14.83 5.69
C ILE A 109 -4.65 16.33 5.94
N GLU A 110 -5.23 16.70 7.07
CA GLU A 110 -5.39 18.11 7.45
C GLU A 110 -4.04 18.82 7.61
N ALA A 111 -3.07 18.18 8.27
CA ALA A 111 -1.72 18.73 8.41
C ALA A 111 -1.03 18.91 7.04
N ALA A 112 -1.16 17.93 6.13
CA ALA A 112 -0.63 18.04 4.78
C ALA A 112 -1.28 19.20 4.00
N ARG A 113 -2.61 19.33 4.11
CA ARG A 113 -3.39 20.40 3.48
C ARG A 113 -3.03 21.79 4.00
N VAL A 114 -2.91 21.95 5.33
CA VAL A 114 -2.59 23.24 5.97
C VAL A 114 -1.18 23.70 5.64
N ASN A 115 -0.22 22.77 5.57
CA ASN A 115 1.17 23.09 5.26
C ASN A 115 1.50 23.05 3.76
N ASP A 116 0.49 22.83 2.90
CA ASP A 116 0.63 22.81 1.44
C ASP A 116 1.69 21.81 0.93
N VAL A 117 1.75 20.63 1.56
CA VAL A 117 2.68 19.56 1.19
C VAL A 117 1.96 18.39 0.52
N PHE A 118 2.68 17.68 -0.35
CA PHE A 118 2.22 16.42 -0.90
C PHE A 118 2.11 15.34 0.19
N LEU A 119 1.05 14.54 0.13
CA LEU A 119 0.83 13.36 0.96
C LEU A 119 0.32 12.19 0.12
N MET A 120 0.95 11.03 0.27
CA MET A 120 0.51 9.76 -0.31
C MET A 120 0.72 8.60 0.67
N GLU A 121 -0.27 7.70 0.74
CA GLU A 121 -0.12 6.39 1.38
C GLU A 121 0.61 5.42 0.44
N ALA A 122 1.64 4.73 0.92
CA ALA A 122 2.57 3.94 0.11
C ALA A 122 2.00 2.57 -0.28
N PHE A 123 1.06 2.58 -1.23
CA PHE A 123 0.58 1.37 -1.89
C PHE A 123 1.25 1.19 -3.25
N MET A 124 2.56 0.95 -3.24
CA MET A 124 3.41 0.81 -4.44
C MET A 124 2.82 -0.09 -5.55
N TYR A 125 2.09 -1.15 -5.19
CA TYR A 125 1.46 -2.06 -6.15
C TYR A 125 0.38 -1.39 -7.02
N ARG A 126 -0.29 -0.34 -6.52
CA ARG A 126 -1.35 0.39 -7.24
C ARG A 126 -0.82 1.11 -8.47
N LEU A 127 0.47 1.43 -8.46
CA LEU A 127 1.17 2.07 -9.58
C LEU A 127 1.68 1.04 -10.60
N HIS A 128 1.59 -0.27 -10.30
CA HIS A 128 2.14 -1.31 -11.15
C HIS A 128 1.32 -1.51 -12.45
N PRO A 129 1.97 -1.65 -13.63
CA PRO A 129 1.27 -1.83 -14.91
C PRO A 129 0.30 -3.02 -14.95
N GLN A 130 0.60 -4.12 -14.25
CA GLN A 130 -0.32 -5.26 -14.13
C GLN A 130 -1.67 -4.85 -13.53
N ILE A 131 -1.66 -4.01 -12.50
CA ILE A 131 -2.85 -3.59 -11.78
C ILE A 131 -3.64 -2.57 -12.59
N ARG A 132 -2.92 -1.65 -13.26
CA ARG A 132 -3.51 -0.77 -14.26
C ARG A 132 -4.19 -1.56 -15.38
N ARG A 133 -3.51 -2.56 -15.95
CA ARG A 133 -4.05 -3.40 -17.03
C ARG A 133 -5.27 -4.21 -16.57
N LEU A 134 -5.26 -4.72 -15.34
CA LEU A 134 -6.42 -5.38 -14.74
C LEU A 134 -7.63 -4.43 -14.67
N ALA A 135 -7.45 -3.21 -14.16
CA ALA A 135 -8.51 -2.21 -14.09
C ALA A 135 -9.01 -1.81 -15.49
N GLU A 136 -8.11 -1.65 -16.47
CA GLU A 136 -8.46 -1.36 -17.86
C GLU A 136 -9.36 -2.46 -18.46
N LEU A 137 -8.99 -3.74 -18.29
CA LEU A 137 -9.78 -4.89 -18.77
C LEU A 137 -11.18 -4.93 -18.15
N ILE A 138 -11.30 -4.59 -16.87
CA ILE A 138 -12.61 -4.49 -16.20
C ILE A 138 -13.41 -3.34 -16.80
N SER A 139 -12.80 -2.14 -16.89
CA SER A 139 -13.50 -0.93 -17.34
C SER A 139 -13.93 -0.98 -18.81
N CYS A 140 -13.23 -1.73 -19.66
CA CYS A 140 -13.62 -1.93 -21.06
C CYS A 140 -14.62 -3.07 -21.27
N GLY A 141 -15.06 -3.71 -20.18
CA GLY A 141 -16.09 -4.75 -20.22
C GLY A 141 -15.59 -6.12 -20.69
N ALA A 142 -14.29 -6.42 -20.60
CA ALA A 142 -13.71 -7.68 -21.09
C ALA A 142 -14.33 -8.95 -20.46
N ILE A 143 -14.98 -8.82 -19.31
CA ILE A 143 -15.68 -9.90 -18.60
C ILE A 143 -17.17 -9.60 -18.37
N GLY A 144 -17.74 -8.61 -19.05
CA GLY A 144 -19.12 -8.17 -18.84
C GLY A 144 -19.33 -7.49 -17.48
N GLU A 145 -20.50 -7.69 -16.88
CA GLU A 145 -20.84 -7.13 -15.56
C GLU A 145 -20.08 -7.87 -14.45
N VAL A 146 -19.25 -7.16 -13.67
CA VAL A 146 -18.52 -7.74 -12.53
C VAL A 146 -19.51 -8.19 -11.46
N ARG A 147 -19.35 -9.43 -10.99
CA ARG A 147 -20.21 -10.08 -9.98
C ARG A 147 -19.49 -10.29 -8.66
N ALA A 148 -18.23 -10.73 -8.74
CA ALA A 148 -17.46 -11.06 -7.54
C ALA A 148 -15.96 -10.83 -7.75
N VAL A 149 -15.26 -10.63 -6.64
CA VAL A 149 -13.81 -10.57 -6.58
C VAL A 149 -13.31 -11.41 -5.41
N ASP A 150 -12.27 -12.19 -5.61
CA ASP A 150 -11.60 -13.02 -4.61
C ASP A 150 -10.13 -12.60 -4.56
N VAL A 151 -9.69 -12.13 -3.38
CA VAL A 151 -8.33 -11.62 -3.15
C VAL A 151 -7.73 -12.25 -1.91
N ALA A 152 -6.55 -12.81 -2.09
CA ALA A 152 -5.80 -13.51 -1.06
C ALA A 152 -4.39 -12.93 -0.94
N PHE A 153 -3.96 -12.62 0.28
CA PHE A 153 -2.56 -12.31 0.57
C PHE A 153 -2.14 -12.79 1.97
N SER A 154 -1.22 -13.75 2.03
CA SER A 154 -0.63 -14.22 3.28
C SER A 154 0.86 -14.56 3.15
N TYR A 155 1.53 -14.70 4.28
CA TYR A 155 2.88 -15.23 4.31
C TYR A 155 3.14 -16.07 5.55
N ASN A 156 4.16 -16.93 5.48
CA ASN A 156 4.50 -17.86 6.54
C ASN A 156 5.91 -17.63 7.10
N PHE A 157 6.09 -16.49 7.77
CA PHE A 157 7.26 -16.20 8.59
C PHE A 157 6.88 -15.32 9.77
N ALA A 158 7.64 -15.41 10.86
CA ALA A 158 7.38 -14.63 12.06
C ALA A 158 7.80 -13.17 11.88
N VAL A 159 6.89 -12.26 12.22
CA VAL A 159 7.15 -10.82 12.27
C VAL A 159 6.79 -10.34 13.67
N PRO A 160 7.77 -10.16 14.58
CA PRO A 160 7.49 -9.94 16.00
C PRO A 160 6.54 -8.77 16.31
N ARG A 161 6.54 -7.71 15.50
CA ARG A 161 5.62 -6.57 15.69
C ARG A 161 4.14 -6.92 15.46
N LEU A 162 3.85 -8.00 14.72
CA LEU A 162 2.47 -8.33 14.35
C LEU A 162 1.72 -9.11 15.40
N THR A 163 2.40 -9.67 16.40
CA THR A 163 1.76 -10.31 17.56
C THR A 163 1.52 -9.33 18.70
N ASP A 164 1.85 -8.04 18.51
CA ASP A 164 1.71 -6.99 19.51
C ASP A 164 0.53 -6.06 19.13
N PRO A 165 -0.59 -6.09 19.86
CA PRO A 165 -1.72 -5.19 19.63
C PRO A 165 -1.33 -3.71 19.72
N ALA A 166 -0.38 -3.36 20.59
CA ALA A 166 0.07 -1.98 20.79
C ALA A 166 0.83 -1.44 19.58
N LEU A 167 1.35 -2.32 18.72
CA LEU A 167 2.01 -1.98 17.46
C LEU A 167 1.07 -2.03 16.24
N GLY A 168 -0.25 -2.12 16.46
CA GLY A 168 -1.22 -2.27 15.38
C GLY A 168 -1.02 -3.56 14.60
N GLY A 169 -0.62 -4.64 15.30
CA GLY A 169 -0.45 -5.97 14.73
C GLY A 169 -1.75 -6.53 14.14
N GLY A 170 -1.62 -7.60 13.36
CA GLY A 170 -2.73 -8.29 12.71
C GLY A 170 -2.58 -8.40 11.20
N GLY A 171 -3.08 -9.49 10.65
CA GLY A 171 -3.12 -9.74 9.22
C GLY A 171 -3.98 -8.72 8.48
N ILE A 172 -5.08 -8.23 9.07
CA ILE A 172 -6.00 -7.27 8.45
C ILE A 172 -5.30 -5.96 8.14
N PHE A 173 -4.59 -5.37 9.12
CA PHE A 173 -3.85 -4.14 8.89
C PHE A 173 -2.55 -4.35 8.11
N ASP A 174 -1.88 -5.50 8.26
CA ASP A 174 -0.60 -5.71 7.58
C ASP A 174 -0.76 -6.05 6.09
N VAL A 175 -1.59 -7.04 5.76
CA VAL A 175 -1.75 -7.55 4.39
C VAL A 175 -3.19 -7.51 3.87
N GLY A 176 -4.18 -7.55 4.75
CA GLY A 176 -5.60 -7.37 4.42
C GLY A 176 -5.91 -5.99 3.85
N CYS A 177 -5.08 -4.98 4.13
CA CYS A 177 -5.16 -3.65 3.53
C CYS A 177 -4.90 -3.67 2.00
N TYR A 178 -4.08 -4.61 1.50
CA TYR A 178 -3.91 -4.82 0.06
C TYR A 178 -5.16 -5.45 -0.55
N CYS A 179 -5.71 -6.49 0.10
CA CYS A 179 -6.92 -7.16 -0.35
C CYS A 179 -8.09 -6.18 -0.45
N THR A 180 -8.25 -5.36 0.60
CA THR A 180 -9.30 -4.33 0.68
C THR A 180 -9.10 -3.25 -0.40
N SER A 181 -7.90 -2.71 -0.52
CA SER A 181 -7.59 -1.67 -1.52
C SER A 181 -7.79 -2.17 -2.95
N LEU A 182 -7.45 -3.43 -3.25
CA LEU A 182 -7.70 -4.02 -4.56
C LEU A 182 -9.19 -4.27 -4.82
N ALA A 183 -9.92 -4.86 -3.88
CA ALA A 183 -11.34 -5.13 -4.07
C ALA A 183 -12.12 -3.84 -4.37
N ARG A 184 -11.76 -2.75 -3.69
CA ARG A 184 -12.28 -1.40 -3.97
C ARG A 184 -11.90 -0.92 -5.37
N LEU A 185 -10.65 -1.09 -5.80
CA LEU A 185 -10.21 -0.76 -7.17
C LEU A 185 -11.00 -1.53 -8.24
N VAL A 186 -11.29 -2.81 -8.02
CA VAL A 186 -12.11 -3.61 -8.95
C VAL A 186 -13.52 -3.03 -9.05
N SER A 187 -14.14 -2.64 -7.94
CA SER A 187 -15.45 -2.00 -7.94
C SER A 187 -15.42 -0.61 -8.59
N GLN A 188 -14.36 0.19 -8.41
CA GLN A 188 -14.18 1.46 -9.12
C GLN A 188 -14.11 1.25 -10.63
N ALA A 189 -13.28 0.32 -11.09
CA ALA A 189 -13.14 0.00 -12.50
C ALA A 189 -14.46 -0.50 -13.11
N ALA A 190 -15.27 -1.26 -12.34
CA ALA A 190 -16.54 -1.80 -12.79
C ALA A 190 -17.67 -0.76 -12.81
N THR A 191 -17.70 0.18 -11.86
CA THR A 191 -18.81 1.12 -11.67
C THR A 191 -18.53 2.53 -12.18
N GLY A 192 -17.26 2.87 -12.42
CA GLY A 192 -16.83 4.23 -12.74
C GLY A 192 -16.87 5.19 -11.56
N GLN A 193 -17.13 4.72 -10.34
CA GLN A 193 -17.09 5.56 -9.14
C GLN A 193 -15.63 5.90 -8.79
N ALA A 194 -15.37 7.15 -8.44
CA ALA A 194 -14.03 7.58 -8.03
C ALA A 194 -13.61 7.00 -6.66
N VAL A 195 -14.56 6.92 -5.72
CA VAL A 195 -14.35 6.40 -4.37
C VAL A 195 -15.45 5.41 -4.04
N VAL A 196 -15.06 4.22 -3.59
CA VAL A 196 -15.98 3.12 -3.24
C VAL A 196 -15.88 2.79 -1.76
N GLU A 197 -17.00 2.68 -1.07
CA GLU A 197 -17.08 2.08 0.26
C GLU A 197 -18.07 0.91 0.24
N PRO A 198 -17.81 -0.17 0.99
CA PRO A 198 -18.73 -1.29 1.03
C PRO A 198 -20.03 -0.91 1.76
N GLU A 199 -21.15 -1.40 1.26
CA GLU A 199 -22.46 -1.31 1.91
C GLU A 199 -22.49 -2.19 3.16
N GLU A 200 -21.84 -3.36 3.11
CA GLU A 200 -21.81 -4.36 4.18
C GLU A 200 -20.41 -4.97 4.32
N VAL A 201 -20.01 -5.26 5.57
CA VAL A 201 -18.73 -5.90 5.90
C VAL A 201 -18.99 -6.97 6.94
N LEU A 202 -18.65 -8.22 6.63
CA LEU A 202 -18.69 -9.37 7.52
C LEU A 202 -17.30 -9.99 7.59
N GLY A 203 -16.98 -10.68 8.68
CA GLY A 203 -15.69 -11.34 8.78
C GLY A 203 -15.60 -12.38 9.88
N MET A 204 -14.59 -13.23 9.77
CA MET A 204 -14.15 -14.13 10.83
C MET A 204 -12.63 -14.13 10.86
N ALA A 205 -12.04 -14.30 12.05
CA ALA A 205 -10.60 -14.43 12.20
C ALA A 205 -10.24 -15.50 13.24
N ARG A 206 -9.03 -16.06 13.09
CA ARG A 206 -8.34 -16.71 14.21
C ARG A 206 -7.52 -15.63 14.92
N LEU A 207 -7.87 -15.39 16.18
CA LEU A 207 -7.13 -14.47 17.04
C LEU A 207 -6.06 -15.25 17.82
N ASP A 208 -4.89 -14.64 18.00
CA ASP A 208 -3.84 -15.15 18.89
C ASP A 208 -4.20 -14.91 20.37
N ALA A 209 -3.29 -15.31 21.27
CA ALA A 209 -3.44 -15.12 22.71
C ALA A 209 -3.48 -13.64 23.15
N ASN A 210 -3.00 -12.72 22.31
CA ASN A 210 -3.00 -11.28 22.55
C ASN A 210 -4.22 -10.58 21.92
N GLY A 211 -5.12 -11.32 21.26
CA GLY A 211 -6.31 -10.78 20.60
C GLY A 211 -6.03 -10.20 19.21
N VAL A 212 -4.87 -10.48 18.62
CA VAL A 212 -4.52 -10.05 17.26
C VAL A 212 -4.97 -11.07 16.24
N ASP A 213 -5.50 -10.63 15.11
CA ASP A 213 -5.91 -11.49 14.00
C ASP A 213 -4.69 -12.08 13.27
N GLU A 214 -4.41 -13.37 13.48
CA GLU A 214 -3.32 -14.09 12.79
C GLU A 214 -3.67 -14.36 11.33
N PHE A 215 -4.90 -14.81 11.10
CA PHE A 215 -5.51 -14.88 9.78
C PHE A 215 -6.98 -14.50 9.87
N ALA A 216 -7.47 -13.85 8.84
CA ALA A 216 -8.83 -13.36 8.74
C ALA A 216 -9.40 -13.57 7.34
N SER A 217 -10.71 -13.80 7.29
CA SER A 217 -11.49 -13.77 6.07
C SER A 217 -12.59 -12.72 6.18
N GLY A 218 -12.86 -12.03 5.09
CA GLY A 218 -13.84 -10.95 5.00
C GLY A 218 -14.76 -11.14 3.81
N LEU A 219 -16.02 -10.73 3.96
CA LEU A 219 -16.98 -10.57 2.89
C LEU A 219 -17.43 -9.11 2.85
N LEU A 220 -17.25 -8.47 1.69
CA LEU A 220 -17.74 -7.11 1.46
C LEU A 220 -18.86 -7.16 0.42
N ARG A 221 -19.93 -6.39 0.65
CA ARG A 221 -20.88 -6.00 -0.39
C ARG A 221 -20.47 -4.64 -0.91
N LEU A 222 -19.97 -4.58 -2.14
CA LEU A 222 -19.57 -3.34 -2.80
C LEU A 222 -20.72 -2.81 -3.68
N PRO A 223 -20.71 -1.52 -4.05
CA PRO A 223 -21.71 -0.93 -4.93
C PRO A 223 -21.89 -1.72 -6.23
N GLY A 224 -23.13 -1.78 -6.72
CA GLY A 224 -23.51 -2.62 -7.85
C GLY A 224 -23.74 -4.09 -7.49
N GLY A 225 -23.79 -4.43 -6.20
CA GLY A 225 -24.02 -5.79 -5.72
C GLY A 225 -22.81 -6.72 -5.88
N ILE A 226 -21.63 -6.17 -6.13
CA ILE A 226 -20.38 -6.93 -6.27
C ILE A 226 -20.01 -7.51 -4.91
N ILE A 227 -19.77 -8.82 -4.84
CA ILE A 227 -19.33 -9.48 -3.60
C ILE A 227 -17.81 -9.65 -3.62
N ALA A 228 -17.11 -9.08 -2.63
CA ALA A 228 -15.69 -9.28 -2.45
C ALA A 228 -15.42 -10.30 -1.34
N GLN A 229 -14.58 -11.29 -1.64
CA GLN A 229 -14.03 -12.24 -0.70
C GLN A 229 -12.57 -11.89 -0.44
N LEU A 230 -12.23 -11.65 0.81
CA LEU A 230 -10.88 -11.30 1.24
C LEU A 230 -10.34 -12.41 2.13
N SER A 231 -9.10 -12.84 1.87
CA SER A 231 -8.34 -13.71 2.77
C SER A 231 -6.98 -13.09 3.06
N CYS A 232 -6.61 -12.99 4.32
CA CYS A 232 -5.31 -12.49 4.69
C CYS A 232 -4.75 -13.13 5.96
N GLY A 233 -3.43 -13.14 6.12
CA GLY A 233 -2.83 -13.59 7.36
C GLY A 233 -1.31 -13.63 7.35
N PHE A 234 -0.74 -13.77 8.55
CA PHE A 234 0.66 -14.13 8.75
C PHE A 234 0.73 -15.51 9.43
N GLN A 235 1.85 -16.22 9.27
CA GLN A 235 1.98 -17.64 9.64
C GLN A 235 0.96 -18.55 8.93
N LEU A 236 0.56 -18.16 7.71
CA LEU A 236 -0.37 -18.91 6.87
C LEU A 236 0.25 -19.11 5.48
N THR A 237 0.45 -20.37 5.10
CA THR A 237 0.78 -20.72 3.71
C THR A 237 -0.52 -20.85 2.93
N GLN A 238 -0.76 -19.92 2.01
CA GLN A 238 -1.89 -19.92 1.09
C GLN A 238 -1.42 -19.38 -0.27
N ASP A 239 -2.13 -19.73 -1.34
CA ASP A 239 -1.90 -19.11 -2.64
C ASP A 239 -2.41 -17.66 -2.64
N ASP A 240 -1.50 -16.71 -2.83
CA ASP A 240 -1.84 -15.32 -3.06
C ASP A 240 -2.37 -15.14 -4.48
N HIS A 241 -3.49 -14.45 -4.64
CA HIS A 241 -4.12 -14.30 -5.95
C HIS A 241 -5.11 -13.15 -6.01
N ILE A 242 -5.50 -12.85 -7.26
CA ILE A 242 -6.64 -12.00 -7.59
C ILE A 242 -7.49 -12.75 -8.59
N ARG A 243 -8.78 -12.93 -8.31
CA ARG A 243 -9.76 -13.41 -9.26
C ARG A 243 -10.91 -12.42 -9.35
N VAL A 244 -11.32 -12.09 -10.57
CA VAL A 244 -12.47 -11.22 -10.83
C VAL A 244 -13.42 -11.99 -11.73
N TYR A 245 -14.65 -12.16 -11.28
CA TYR A 245 -15.68 -12.93 -11.96
C TYR A 245 -16.72 -11.96 -12.52
N GLY A 246 -16.95 -12.04 -13.82
CA GLY A 246 -17.97 -11.26 -14.52
C GLY A 246 -19.00 -12.14 -15.21
N SER A 247 -20.03 -11.51 -15.76
CA SER A 247 -21.12 -12.21 -16.45
C SER A 247 -20.73 -12.86 -17.77
N GLN A 248 -19.58 -12.50 -18.35
CA GLN A 248 -19.12 -12.98 -19.66
C GLN A 248 -17.68 -13.54 -19.62
N GLY A 249 -17.13 -13.75 -18.41
CA GLY A 249 -15.79 -14.29 -18.26
C GLY A 249 -15.19 -14.03 -16.89
N GLN A 250 -13.90 -14.33 -16.76
CA GLN A 250 -13.13 -14.09 -15.54
C GLN A 250 -11.70 -13.62 -15.84
N LEU A 251 -11.13 -12.88 -14.90
CA LEU A 251 -9.73 -12.48 -14.87
C LEU A 251 -9.04 -13.16 -13.69
N TYR A 252 -7.85 -13.70 -13.90
CA TYR A 252 -7.03 -14.31 -12.86
C TYR A 252 -5.60 -13.78 -12.88
N VAL A 253 -5.12 -13.31 -11.74
CA VAL A 253 -3.74 -12.89 -11.52
C VAL A 253 -3.09 -13.88 -10.55
N PRO A 254 -2.26 -14.83 -11.04
CA PRO A 254 -1.65 -15.87 -10.21
C PRO A 254 -0.53 -15.36 -9.32
N LYS A 255 0.07 -14.23 -9.68
CA LYS A 255 1.12 -13.55 -8.90
C LYS A 255 0.82 -12.06 -8.88
N PRO A 256 0.06 -11.59 -7.89
CA PRO A 256 -0.17 -10.17 -7.66
C PRO A 256 1.11 -9.37 -7.53
N ALA A 257 1.08 -8.11 -7.99
CA ALA A 257 2.24 -7.23 -8.02
C ALA A 257 2.90 -6.96 -6.65
N TRP A 258 2.18 -7.15 -5.54
CA TRP A 258 2.72 -6.97 -4.18
C TRP A 258 3.59 -8.14 -3.69
N ILE A 259 3.64 -9.26 -4.42
CA ILE A 259 4.47 -10.41 -4.05
C ILE A 259 5.87 -10.19 -4.62
N HIS A 260 6.87 -10.24 -3.73
CA HIS A 260 8.26 -9.81 -3.89
C HIS A 260 9.08 -10.44 -5.04
N GLU A 261 8.69 -10.21 -6.29
CA GLU A 261 9.54 -10.46 -7.47
C GLU A 261 9.87 -9.18 -8.29
N MET A 262 9.51 -8.00 -7.81
CA MET A 262 9.55 -6.75 -8.60
C MET A 262 10.64 -5.75 -8.17
N ARG A 263 11.79 -6.25 -7.69
CA ARG A 263 13.01 -5.43 -7.63
C ARG A 263 13.61 -5.15 -9.01
N LYS A 264 13.24 -5.95 -10.03
CA LYS A 264 13.70 -5.75 -11.40
C LYS A 264 12.51 -5.74 -12.36
N PRO A 265 12.60 -4.97 -13.45
CA PRO A 265 11.69 -5.06 -14.58
C PRO A 265 11.41 -6.52 -14.97
N LYS A 266 10.14 -6.91 -15.00
CA LYS A 266 9.70 -8.27 -15.35
C LYS A 266 8.35 -8.26 -16.03
N THR A 267 8.09 -9.36 -16.74
CA THR A 267 6.79 -9.66 -17.32
C THR A 267 5.90 -10.32 -16.27
N SER A 268 4.80 -9.65 -15.96
CA SER A 268 3.70 -10.16 -15.14
C SER A 268 2.58 -10.71 -16.03
N ARG A 269 1.65 -11.48 -15.47
CA ARG A 269 0.59 -12.15 -16.25
C ARG A 269 -0.79 -11.89 -15.66
N ILE A 270 -1.76 -11.79 -16.55
CA ILE A 270 -3.20 -11.81 -16.28
C ILE A 270 -3.79 -12.87 -17.20
N VAL A 271 -4.61 -13.78 -16.68
CA VAL A 271 -5.31 -14.78 -17.48
C VAL A 271 -6.76 -14.33 -17.64
N LEU A 272 -7.20 -14.07 -18.88
CA LEU A 272 -8.59 -13.80 -19.23
C LEU A 272 -9.22 -15.10 -19.71
N THR A 273 -10.39 -15.47 -19.18
CA THR A 273 -11.15 -16.62 -19.67
C THR A 273 -12.56 -16.17 -20.01
N PRO A 274 -12.91 -16.02 -21.30
CA PRO A 274 -14.27 -15.70 -21.72
C PRO A 274 -15.26 -16.82 -21.36
N GLU A 275 -16.54 -16.48 -21.24
CA GLU A 275 -17.61 -17.48 -21.05
C GLU A 275 -17.63 -18.48 -22.22
N GLY A 276 -17.47 -19.77 -21.92
CA GLY A 276 -17.42 -20.83 -22.92
C GLY A 276 -16.19 -20.80 -23.83
N GLY A 277 -15.20 -19.95 -23.54
CA GLY A 277 -13.96 -19.80 -24.30
C GLY A 277 -12.75 -20.38 -23.59
N GLU A 278 -11.65 -20.47 -24.33
CA GLU A 278 -10.35 -20.90 -23.79
C GLU A 278 -9.63 -19.76 -23.06
N PRO A 279 -8.79 -20.05 -22.05
CA PRO A 279 -7.99 -19.04 -21.36
C PRO A 279 -6.95 -18.37 -22.29
N GLU A 280 -6.88 -17.05 -22.24
CA GLU A 280 -5.86 -16.21 -22.88
C GLU A 280 -4.90 -15.64 -21.83
N VAL A 281 -3.60 -15.73 -22.07
CA VAL A 281 -2.57 -15.12 -21.21
C VAL A 281 -2.19 -13.75 -21.75
N ILE A 282 -2.46 -12.72 -20.97
CA ILE A 282 -2.05 -11.34 -21.22
C ILE A 282 -0.77 -11.08 -20.45
N GLU A 283 0.32 -10.87 -21.18
CA GLU A 283 1.61 -10.49 -20.62
C GLU A 283 1.72 -8.98 -20.45
N VAL A 284 2.20 -8.54 -19.28
CA VAL A 284 2.33 -7.12 -18.93
C VAL A 284 3.74 -6.85 -18.45
N GLU A 285 4.49 -6.09 -19.25
CA GLU A 285 5.86 -5.71 -18.95
C GLU A 285 5.90 -4.51 -18.00
N ALA A 286 6.67 -4.63 -16.91
CA ALA A 286 7.04 -3.50 -16.08
C ALA A 286 8.50 -3.14 -16.35
N THR A 287 8.74 -1.90 -16.76
CA THR A 287 10.08 -1.37 -17.08
C THR A 287 10.81 -0.75 -15.89
N GLN A 288 10.20 -0.78 -14.71
CA GLN A 288 10.70 -0.18 -13.47
C GLN A 288 10.18 -0.96 -12.26
N GLY A 289 11.01 -1.10 -11.22
CA GLY A 289 10.63 -1.73 -9.95
C GLY A 289 9.58 -0.93 -9.17
N LEU A 290 8.92 -1.59 -8.20
CA LEU A 290 7.80 -1.00 -7.45
C LEU A 290 8.16 0.29 -6.72
N PHE A 291 9.19 0.26 -5.87
CA PHE A 291 9.58 1.40 -5.05
C PHE A 291 10.22 2.52 -5.88
N SER A 292 10.97 2.18 -6.93
CA SER A 292 11.50 3.16 -7.89
C SER A 292 10.37 3.93 -8.57
N ARG A 293 9.33 3.21 -9.01
CA ARG A 293 8.13 3.79 -9.60
C ARG A 293 7.38 4.66 -8.60
N GLU A 294 7.26 4.20 -7.36
CA GLU A 294 6.60 4.95 -6.30
C GLU A 294 7.31 6.28 -6.00
N ALA A 295 8.64 6.26 -5.88
CA ALA A 295 9.45 7.46 -5.68
C ALA A 295 9.32 8.44 -6.87
N ASP A 296 9.39 7.94 -8.11
CA ASP A 296 9.20 8.76 -9.32
C ASP A 296 7.78 9.31 -9.42
N HIS A 297 6.77 8.53 -9.00
CA HIS A 297 5.38 8.95 -9.02
C HIS A 297 5.15 10.12 -8.05
N VAL A 298 5.70 10.05 -6.83
CA VAL A 298 5.68 11.19 -5.90
C VAL A 298 6.36 12.41 -6.51
N ALA A 299 7.58 12.26 -7.03
CA ALA A 299 8.34 13.38 -7.59
C ALA A 299 7.64 14.09 -8.76
N THR A 300 6.84 13.34 -9.54
CA THR A 300 6.11 13.89 -10.70
C THR A 300 4.78 14.53 -10.35
N HIS A 301 4.22 14.25 -9.16
CA HIS A 301 2.89 14.74 -8.73
C HIS A 301 2.93 15.68 -7.52
N LEU A 302 4.10 16.17 -7.10
CA LEU A 302 4.21 17.08 -5.95
C LEU A 302 3.29 18.31 -6.05
N ALA A 303 3.13 18.85 -7.27
CA ALA A 303 2.27 19.99 -7.54
C ALA A 303 0.77 19.71 -7.28
N ASP A 304 0.36 18.45 -7.39
CA ASP A 304 -1.04 18.03 -7.23
C ASP A 304 -1.42 17.78 -5.76
N ARG A 305 -0.44 17.81 -4.85
CA ARG A 305 -0.54 17.56 -3.39
C ARG A 305 -0.99 16.14 -2.99
N GLN A 306 -1.46 15.34 -3.93
CA GLN A 306 -1.81 13.94 -3.73
C GLN A 306 -1.62 13.16 -5.03
N ALA A 307 -1.51 11.84 -4.93
CA ALA A 307 -1.44 10.97 -6.10
C ALA A 307 -2.84 10.71 -6.67
N PRO A 308 -3.04 10.75 -8.01
CA PRO A 308 -4.35 10.53 -8.61
C PRO A 308 -4.84 9.07 -8.45
N GLU A 309 -3.96 8.09 -8.43
CA GLU A 309 -4.31 6.67 -8.19
C GLU A 309 -4.56 6.35 -6.70
N LEU A 310 -4.12 7.24 -5.79
CA LEU A 310 -4.09 7.07 -4.34
C LEU A 310 -4.48 8.39 -3.65
N THR A 311 -5.70 8.84 -3.94
CA THR A 311 -6.22 10.09 -3.36
C THR A 311 -6.45 9.97 -1.85
N TRP A 312 -6.52 11.11 -1.16
CA TRP A 312 -6.83 11.12 0.27
C TRP A 312 -8.19 10.50 0.60
N ALA A 313 -9.17 10.68 -0.29
CA ALA A 313 -10.48 10.07 -0.16
C ALA A 313 -10.42 8.54 -0.29
N GLU A 314 -9.53 8.03 -1.14
CA GLU A 314 -9.26 6.59 -1.29
C GLU A 314 -8.63 5.99 -0.04
N THR A 315 -7.61 6.64 0.51
CA THR A 315 -6.99 6.23 1.77
C THR A 315 -8.01 6.17 2.91
N LEU A 316 -8.83 7.21 3.06
CA LEU A 316 -9.86 7.26 4.10
C LEU A 316 -10.92 6.16 3.93
N ALA A 317 -11.37 5.89 2.70
CA ALA A 317 -12.35 4.84 2.42
C ALA A 317 -11.78 3.43 2.63
N ASN A 318 -10.49 3.22 2.32
CA ASN A 318 -9.78 1.98 2.64
C ASN A 318 -9.69 1.76 4.16
N LEU A 319 -9.28 2.80 4.90
CA LEU A 319 -9.19 2.75 6.36
C LEU A 319 -10.55 2.50 7.03
N ARG A 320 -11.63 3.17 6.59
CA ARG A 320 -12.99 2.90 7.08
C ARG A 320 -13.41 1.45 6.86
N THR A 321 -13.02 0.87 5.72
CA THR A 321 -13.29 -0.54 5.44
C THR A 321 -12.50 -1.45 6.38
N LEU A 322 -11.22 -1.15 6.63
CA LEU A 322 -10.37 -1.91 7.55
C LEU A 322 -10.86 -1.83 8.99
N GLU A 323 -11.27 -0.66 9.48
CA GLU A 323 -11.87 -0.51 10.81
C GLU A 323 -13.14 -1.35 10.95
N ARG A 324 -14.03 -1.30 9.95
CA ARG A 324 -15.24 -2.12 9.94
C ARG A 324 -14.92 -3.62 9.92
N TRP A 325 -13.91 -4.04 9.16
CA TRP A 325 -13.52 -5.45 9.11
C TRP A 325 -12.89 -5.92 10.43
N ARG A 326 -12.00 -5.12 11.02
CA ARG A 326 -11.45 -5.42 12.36
C ARG A 326 -12.54 -5.47 13.42
N ALA A 327 -13.48 -4.53 13.41
CA ALA A 327 -14.61 -4.54 14.34
C ALA A 327 -15.50 -5.78 14.17
N ALA A 328 -15.68 -6.27 12.94
CA ALA A 328 -16.46 -7.48 12.67
C ALA A 328 -15.82 -8.78 13.19
N VAL A 329 -14.50 -8.80 13.40
CA VAL A 329 -13.78 -9.98 13.91
C VAL A 329 -13.37 -9.87 15.38
N ALA A 330 -13.40 -8.66 15.94
CA ALA A 330 -13.16 -8.43 17.37
C ALA A 330 -14.24 -9.13 18.20
N ARG A 331 -13.82 -9.90 19.21
CA ARG A 331 -14.70 -10.59 20.15
C ARG A 331 -14.60 -9.96 21.53
#